data_AF-A0A3C7VXK3-F1
#
_entry.id   AF-A0A3C7VXK3-F1
#
_cell.length_a   1.000
_cell.length_b   1.000
_cell.length_c   1.000
_cell.angle_alpha   90.00
_cell.angle_beta   90.00
_cell.angle_gamma   90.00
#
_symmetry.space_group_name_H-M   'P 1'
#
loop_
_entity.id
_entity.type
_entity.pdbx_description
1 polymer ?
#
loop_
_entity_poly.entity_id
_entity_poly.type
_entity_poly.pdbx_seq_one_letter_code
_entity_poly.pdbx_strand_id
1 'polypeptide(L)'
;RLLDEAELTALCRAYNALLADGIDGGYTLPYEYEAGDCVFIDNYAVAHKAAGEAHRPAAEQGLRIMHRATIKAPFEHFAPGHGLPQALDIGGPNPFGQGVWQAGGIGFRWDATAPMQN
;
A
#
# COMPACT_ATOMS: atom_id res chain seq x y z
N ARG A 1 -8.90 8.55 19.16
CA ARG A 1 -8.92 9.49 18.02
C ARG A 1 -8.10 8.90 16.89
N LEU A 2 -8.44 9.20 15.64
CA LEU A 2 -7.55 8.92 14.53
C LEU A 2 -6.42 9.96 14.50
N LEU A 3 -5.38 9.69 13.71
CA LEU A 3 -4.35 10.67 13.42
C LEU A 3 -4.96 11.86 12.67
N ASP A 4 -4.51 13.06 12.99
CA ASP A 4 -4.80 14.22 12.13
C ASP A 4 -3.98 14.16 10.83
N GLU A 5 -4.20 15.12 9.93
CA GLU A 5 -3.53 15.15 8.63
C GLU A 5 -2.00 15.28 8.75
N ALA A 6 -1.50 16.04 9.72
CA ALA A 6 -0.07 16.25 9.90
C ALA A 6 0.59 14.98 10.45
N GLU A 7 -0.04 14.35 11.46
CA GLU A 7 0.42 13.09 12.04
C GLU A 7 0.38 11.95 11.02
N LEU A 8 -0.70 11.83 10.23
CA LEU A 8 -0.81 10.81 9.21
C LEU A 8 0.20 11.04 8.08
N THR A 9 0.44 12.29 7.68
CA THR A 9 1.48 12.63 6.71
C THR A 9 2.86 12.23 7.21
N ALA A 10 3.19 12.53 8.48
CA ALA A 10 4.45 12.15 9.09
C ALA A 10 4.61 10.62 9.14
N LEU A 11 3.56 9.89 9.51
CA LEU A 11 3.56 8.43 9.50
C LEU A 11 3.80 7.85 8.09
N CYS A 12 3.07 8.32 7.08
CA CYS A 12 3.24 7.86 5.71
C CYS A 12 4.65 8.12 5.17
N ARG A 13 5.23 9.29 5.48
CA ARG A 13 6.62 9.62 5.09
C ARG A 13 7.64 8.73 5.80
N ALA A 14 7.46 8.50 7.11
CA ALA A 14 8.34 7.61 7.88
C ALA A 14 8.27 6.17 7.38
N TYR A 15 7.07 5.68 7.08
CA TYR A 15 6.88 4.35 6.50
C TYR A 15 7.52 4.23 5.11
N ASN A 16 7.35 5.22 4.24
CA ASN A 16 8.00 5.22 2.92
C ASN A 16 9.53 5.28 3.01
N ALA A 17 10.08 6.04 3.97
CA ALA A 17 11.52 6.07 4.24
C ALA A 17 12.01 4.69 4.68
N LEU A 18 11.31 4.02 5.60
CA LEU A 18 11.64 2.66 6.04
C LEU A 18 11.69 1.66 4.87
N LEU A 19 10.74 1.75 3.93
CA LEU A 19 10.73 0.90 2.73
C LEU A 19 11.87 1.22 1.76
N ALA A 20 12.27 2.49 1.65
CA ALA A 20 13.40 2.89 0.81
C ALA A 20 14.73 2.41 1.42
N ASP A 21 14.91 2.65 2.71
CA ASP A 21 16.08 2.20 3.48
C ASP A 21 16.24 0.67 3.44
N GLY A 22 15.16 -0.07 3.24
CA GLY A 22 15.19 -1.52 3.15
C GLY A 22 15.96 -2.09 1.98
N ILE A 23 16.17 -1.29 0.92
CA ILE A 23 17.00 -1.70 -0.23
C ILE A 23 18.45 -1.84 0.22
N ASP A 24 18.99 -0.81 0.85
CA ASP A 24 20.37 -0.79 1.36
C ASP A 24 20.50 -1.64 2.64
N GLY A 25 19.45 -1.67 3.46
CA GLY A 25 19.38 -2.43 4.70
C GLY A 25 19.18 -3.94 4.52
N GLY A 26 18.97 -4.42 3.29
CA GLY A 26 18.90 -5.84 2.96
C GLY A 26 17.59 -6.53 3.35
N TYR A 27 16.54 -5.78 3.69
CA TYR A 27 15.20 -6.32 4.02
C TYR A 27 14.14 -5.95 2.97
N THR A 28 14.55 -5.37 1.83
CA THR A 28 13.74 -5.21 0.63
C THR A 28 14.45 -5.91 -0.53
N LEU A 29 13.71 -6.74 -1.25
CA LEU A 29 14.20 -7.45 -2.43
C LEU A 29 13.70 -6.76 -3.70
N PRO A 30 14.56 -6.09 -4.50
CA PRO A 30 14.19 -5.70 -5.84
C PRO A 30 13.99 -6.97 -6.69
N TYR A 31 12.88 -7.03 -7.43
CA TYR A 31 12.57 -8.15 -8.32
C TYR A 31 12.52 -7.68 -9.76
N GLU A 32 13.45 -8.17 -10.58
CA GLU A 32 13.49 -7.96 -12.01
C GLU A 32 12.65 -9.05 -12.69
N TYR A 33 11.66 -8.65 -13.48
CA TYR A 33 10.73 -9.57 -14.13
C TYR A 33 11.25 -10.07 -15.46
N GLU A 34 11.08 -11.36 -15.71
CA GLU A 34 11.27 -11.99 -17.01
C GLU A 34 9.96 -12.52 -17.61
N ALA A 35 9.98 -12.78 -18.91
CA ALA A 35 8.82 -13.31 -19.61
C ALA A 35 8.51 -14.74 -19.13
N GLY A 36 7.30 -14.93 -18.60
CA GLY A 36 6.85 -16.22 -18.07
C GLY A 36 6.95 -16.34 -16.55
N ASP A 37 7.47 -15.32 -15.87
CA ASP A 37 7.51 -15.29 -14.41
C ASP A 37 6.12 -15.40 -13.78
N CYS A 38 6.03 -16.21 -12.73
CA CYS A 38 4.85 -16.34 -11.89
C CYS A 38 5.24 -16.08 -10.44
N VAL A 39 4.85 -14.92 -9.92
CA VAL A 39 5.21 -14.46 -8.58
C VAL A 39 4.02 -14.64 -7.63
N PHE A 40 4.27 -15.34 -6.53
CA PHE A 40 3.32 -15.49 -5.43
C PHE A 40 3.72 -14.59 -4.27
N ILE A 41 2.79 -13.78 -3.79
CA ILE A 41 3.03 -12.82 -2.71
C ILE A 41 2.12 -13.17 -1.54
N ASP A 42 2.72 -13.48 -0.38
CA ASP A 42 1.99 -13.59 0.87
C ASP A 42 1.81 -12.20 1.50
N ASN A 43 0.64 -11.60 1.27
CA ASN A 43 0.29 -10.28 1.77
C ASN A 43 0.26 -10.17 3.31
N TYR A 44 0.33 -11.27 4.05
CA TYR A 44 0.46 -11.25 5.52
C TYR A 44 1.90 -11.15 5.99
N ALA A 45 2.85 -11.61 5.18
CA ALA A 45 4.26 -11.66 5.54
C ALA A 45 5.04 -10.47 4.98
N VAL A 46 4.63 -9.92 3.83
CA VAL A 46 5.40 -8.89 3.12
C VAL A 46 4.55 -7.72 2.66
N ALA A 47 5.15 -6.53 2.71
CA ALA A 47 4.73 -5.40 1.91
C ALA A 47 5.40 -5.46 0.53
N HIS A 48 4.73 -4.95 -0.50
CA HIS A 48 5.30 -4.82 -1.85
C HIS A 48 4.85 -3.51 -2.49
N LYS A 49 5.69 -2.97 -3.37
CA LYS A 49 5.37 -1.78 -4.18
C LYS A 49 5.97 -1.91 -5.57
N ALA A 50 5.36 -1.22 -6.53
CA ALA A 50 6.00 -1.03 -7.83
C ALA A 50 7.20 -0.08 -7.68
N ALA A 51 8.28 -0.36 -8.40
CA ALA A 51 9.40 0.56 -8.52
C ALA A 51 8.96 1.82 -9.31
N GLY A 52 9.59 2.98 -9.07
CA GLY A 52 9.21 4.23 -9.71
C GLY A 52 9.27 4.18 -11.24
N GLU A 53 10.21 3.39 -11.76
CA GLU A 53 10.44 3.15 -13.18
C GLU A 53 9.26 2.47 -13.86
N ALA A 54 8.46 1.70 -13.12
CA ALA A 54 7.27 1.03 -13.63
C ALA A 54 6.16 2.01 -14.06
N HIS A 55 6.25 3.27 -13.62
CA HIS A 55 5.31 4.34 -13.94
C HIS A 55 5.74 5.21 -15.14
N ARG A 56 6.89 4.90 -15.77
CA ARG A 56 7.35 5.61 -16.97
C ARG A 56 6.42 5.37 -18.17
N PRO A 57 6.39 6.25 -19.18
CA PRO A 57 5.62 6.01 -20.40
C PRO A 57 6.01 4.68 -21.08
N ALA A 58 5.04 3.96 -21.63
CA ALA A 58 5.29 2.69 -22.33
C ALA A 58 6.26 2.84 -23.52
N ALA A 59 6.36 4.03 -24.10
CA ALA A 59 7.34 4.34 -25.14
C ALA A 59 8.79 4.29 -24.64
N GLU A 60 9.03 4.49 -23.33
CA GLU A 60 10.37 4.48 -22.72
C GLU A 60 10.71 3.12 -22.10
N GLN A 61 9.74 2.48 -21.43
CA GLN A 61 9.98 1.22 -20.71
C GLN A 61 9.47 -0.04 -21.44
N GLY A 62 8.82 0.12 -22.59
CA GLY A 62 8.13 -0.97 -23.28
C GLY A 62 6.74 -1.26 -22.69
N LEU A 63 5.97 -2.09 -23.39
CA LEU A 63 4.66 -2.54 -22.91
C LEU A 63 4.83 -3.69 -21.92
N ARG A 64 4.38 -3.49 -20.68
CA ARG A 64 4.35 -4.52 -19.64
C ARG A 64 2.92 -4.98 -19.40
N ILE A 65 2.65 -6.25 -19.67
CA ILE A 65 1.34 -6.88 -19.41
C ILE A 65 1.52 -7.87 -18.27
N MET A 66 0.72 -7.73 -17.21
CA MET A 66 0.69 -8.66 -16.09
C MET A 66 -0.73 -9.16 -15.86
N HIS A 67 -0.89 -10.48 -15.74
CA HIS A 67 -2.12 -11.07 -15.23
C HIS A 67 -2.03 -11.18 -13.72
N ARG A 68 -3.09 -10.77 -13.01
CA ARG A 68 -3.13 -10.80 -11.54
C ARG A 68 -4.37 -11.53 -11.07
N ALA A 69 -4.19 -12.45 -10.13
CA ALA A 69 -5.24 -13.07 -9.35
C ALA A 69 -4.95 -12.88 -7.86
N THR A 70 -5.99 -12.63 -7.07
CA THR A 70 -5.88 -12.46 -5.62
C THR A 70 -6.81 -13.48 -4.96
N ILE A 71 -6.28 -14.28 -4.05
CA ILE A 71 -7.09 -15.21 -3.25
C ILE A 71 -7.47 -14.55 -1.93
N LYS A 72 -8.66 -14.89 -1.42
CA LYS A 72 -9.07 -14.49 -0.07
C LYS A 72 -8.17 -15.21 0.95
N ALA A 73 -7.92 -14.56 2.09
CA ALA A 73 -7.25 -15.18 3.21
C ALA A 73 -7.96 -16.50 3.62
N PRO A 74 -7.20 -17.54 4.00
CA PRO A 74 -7.75 -18.84 4.35
C PRO A 74 -8.38 -18.88 5.76
N PHE A 75 -8.30 -17.79 6.53
CA PHE A 75 -8.85 -17.69 7.88
C PHE A 75 -10.03 -16.72 7.94
N GLU A 76 -11.03 -17.11 8.73
CA GLU A 76 -12.31 -16.38 8.85
C GLU A 76 -12.24 -15.14 9.75
N HIS A 77 -11.29 -15.12 10.70
CA HIS A 77 -11.16 -14.06 11.69
C HIS A 77 -9.72 -13.55 11.72
N PHE A 78 -9.45 -12.47 10.99
CA PHE A 78 -8.30 -11.65 11.30
C PHE A 78 -8.60 -11.00 12.66
N ALA A 79 -7.88 -11.34 13.72
CA ALA A 79 -8.08 -10.75 15.06
C ALA A 79 -7.19 -9.52 15.21
N PRO A 80 -7.63 -8.31 14.81
CA PRO A 80 -6.78 -7.14 14.94
C PRO A 80 -6.52 -6.89 16.43
N GLY A 81 -5.26 -6.60 16.76
CA GLY A 81 -4.86 -6.32 18.13
C GLY A 81 -5.52 -5.06 18.69
N HIS A 82 -5.24 -4.76 19.96
CA HIS A 82 -5.58 -3.48 20.59
C HIS A 82 -7.08 -3.13 20.65
N GLY A 83 -7.95 -4.14 20.65
CA GLY A 83 -9.42 -3.93 20.74
C GLY A 83 -10.03 -3.34 19.47
N LEU A 84 -9.33 -3.43 18.34
CA LEU A 84 -9.85 -2.97 17.06
C LEU A 84 -11.03 -3.85 16.60
N PRO A 85 -12.05 -3.27 15.95
CA PRO A 85 -13.19 -4.02 15.44
C PRO A 85 -12.79 -4.91 14.26
N GLN A 86 -13.48 -6.05 14.13
CA GLN A 86 -13.32 -6.99 12.99
C GLN A 86 -13.69 -6.37 11.64
N ALA A 87 -14.67 -5.46 11.64
CA ALA A 87 -15.14 -4.76 10.46
C ALA A 87 -15.53 -3.32 10.83
N LEU A 88 -15.31 -2.39 9.89
CA LEU A 88 -15.70 -0.99 9.99
C LEU A 88 -16.41 -0.58 8.70
N ASP A 89 -17.54 0.11 8.83
CA ASP A 89 -18.16 0.80 7.71
C ASP A 89 -17.36 2.07 7.41
N ILE A 90 -16.37 1.94 6.53
CA ILE A 90 -15.54 3.07 6.11
C ILE A 90 -16.33 4.14 5.36
N GLY A 91 -17.49 3.81 4.78
CA GLY A 91 -18.38 4.77 4.09
C GLY A 91 -19.26 5.57 5.04
N GLY A 92 -19.39 5.13 6.29
CA GLY A 92 -20.15 5.79 7.34
C GLY A 92 -19.40 6.96 8.00
N PRO A 93 -20.02 7.61 9.01
CA PRO A 93 -19.37 8.66 9.78
C PRO A 93 -18.19 8.11 10.60
N ASN A 94 -17.18 8.94 10.87
CA ASN A 94 -16.03 8.58 11.69
C ASN A 94 -16.48 8.15 13.10
N PRO A 95 -16.34 6.87 13.49
CA PRO A 95 -16.78 6.39 14.80
C PRO A 95 -15.85 6.82 15.94
N PHE A 96 -14.67 7.38 15.62
CA PHE A 96 -13.66 7.82 16.57
C PHE A 96 -13.65 9.34 16.81
N GLY A 97 -14.63 10.05 16.24
CA GLY A 97 -14.89 11.48 16.44
C GLY A 97 -14.00 12.42 15.64
N GLN A 98 -12.67 12.32 15.78
CA GLN A 98 -11.70 13.23 15.16
C GLN A 98 -10.57 12.49 14.44
N GLY A 99 -9.90 13.21 13.53
CA GLY A 99 -8.80 12.74 12.68
C GLY A 99 -9.27 12.32 11.29
N VAL A 100 -8.32 11.86 10.47
CA VAL A 100 -8.54 11.51 9.07
C VAL A 100 -9.43 10.28 8.95
N TRP A 101 -10.59 10.44 8.30
CA TRP A 101 -11.52 9.37 7.96
C TRP A 101 -11.95 9.56 6.51
N GLN A 102 -11.39 8.76 5.60
CA GLN A 102 -11.59 8.92 4.17
C GLN A 102 -11.90 7.58 3.51
N ALA A 103 -13.11 7.47 2.96
CA ALA A 103 -13.57 6.31 2.21
C ALA A 103 -13.33 6.51 0.70
N GLY A 104 -12.88 5.45 0.03
CA GLY A 104 -12.85 5.38 -1.44
C GLY A 104 -11.91 6.38 -2.13
N GLY A 105 -12.04 6.43 -3.46
CA GLY A 105 -11.19 7.25 -4.32
C GLY A 105 -9.71 6.88 -4.21
N ILE A 106 -8.86 7.91 -4.13
CA ILE A 106 -7.40 7.80 -4.05
C ILE A 106 -6.88 7.64 -2.61
N GLY A 107 -7.78 7.65 -1.61
CA GLY A 107 -7.42 7.66 -0.20
C GLY A 107 -6.69 8.93 0.24
N PHE A 108 -6.00 8.85 1.38
CA PHE A 108 -5.26 9.96 1.96
C PHE A 108 -3.98 10.26 1.16
N ARG A 109 -3.80 11.53 0.78
CA ARG A 109 -2.65 11.99 -0.01
C ARG A 109 -1.61 12.66 0.89
N TRP A 110 -0.57 11.91 1.26
CA TRP A 110 0.55 12.44 2.06
C TRP A 110 1.56 13.27 1.25
N ASP A 111 1.51 13.17 -0.08
CA ASP A 111 2.31 13.96 -1.02
C ASP A 111 1.40 14.60 -2.07
N ALA A 112 1.19 15.92 -1.92
CA ALA A 112 0.36 16.74 -2.82
C ALA A 112 0.95 16.89 -4.23
N THR A 113 2.19 16.47 -4.46
CA THR A 113 2.89 16.60 -5.75
C THR A 113 3.03 15.27 -6.47
N ALA A 114 2.86 14.14 -5.77
CA ALA A 114 2.99 12.82 -6.38
C ALA A 114 1.98 12.63 -7.53
N PRO A 115 2.43 12.16 -8.71
CA PRO A 115 1.54 11.87 -9.83
C PRO A 115 0.64 10.69 -9.47
N MET A 116 -0.65 10.79 -9.79
CA MET A 116 -1.59 9.70 -9.57
C MET A 116 -1.71 8.88 -10.84
N GLN A 117 -1.45 7.58 -10.71
CA GLN A 117 -1.72 6.60 -11.75
C GLN A 117 -2.53 5.47 -11.11
N ASN A 118 -3.71 5.19 -11.67
CA ASN A 118 -4.48 4.00 -11.34
C ASN A 118 -3.97 2.81 -12.15
#